data_AF-A0A544QVG4-F1
#
_entry.id   AF-A0A544QVG4-F1
#
_cell.length_a   1.000
_cell.length_b   1.000
_cell.length_c   1.000
_cell.angle_alpha   90.00
_cell.angle_beta   90.00
_cell.angle_gamma   90.00
#
_symmetry.space_group_name_H-M   'P 1'
#
loop_
_entity.id
_entity.type
_entity.pdbx_description
1 polymer ?
#
loop_
_entity_poly.entity_id
_entity_poly.type
_entity_poly.pdbx_seq_one_letter_code
_entity_poly.pdbx_strand_id
1 'polypeptide(L)'
;MKKNKLKELQYYNNKLDEMISEENQAVFTDIVCYIKIADISEYNREVVRRDISEMIIDAQNRGENIDDVIGGDYKEFCDSIIESLPKRTAKERIIEFFDIVCLSLSMLSLINIFLSPDTWKMAADFIKGVKPDLTMEISYGFFVSTAVIVIVAYMIIRYICMNVFVEKKEPGKMTSALYGVFVGLALVLFSIIVDHILKGAVFTVNIFLFAAFAAALYVVHIVLERI
;
A
#
# COMPACT_ATOMS: atom_id res chain seq x y z
N MET A 1 -8.81 23.16 -5.12
CA MET A 1 -9.89 22.76 -6.06
C MET A 1 -9.73 21.34 -6.63
N LYS A 2 -8.51 20.79 -6.80
CA LYS A 2 -8.29 19.41 -7.32
C LYS A 2 -8.59 18.27 -6.32
N LYS A 3 -8.37 18.47 -5.02
CA LYS A 3 -8.50 17.41 -3.99
C LYS A 3 -9.94 16.96 -3.68
N ASN A 4 -10.90 17.89 -3.53
CA ASN A 4 -12.31 17.50 -3.34
C ASN A 4 -12.77 16.67 -4.54
N LYS A 5 -12.35 17.07 -5.75
CA LYS A 5 -12.64 16.31 -6.97
C LYS A 5 -12.03 14.91 -6.95
N LEU A 6 -10.80 14.73 -6.45
CA LEU A 6 -10.20 13.39 -6.35
C LEU A 6 -10.96 12.50 -5.35
N LYS A 7 -11.28 13.00 -4.16
CA LYS A 7 -12.03 12.23 -3.16
C LYS A 7 -13.47 11.93 -3.61
N GLU A 8 -14.12 12.90 -4.24
CA GLU A 8 -15.42 12.71 -4.88
C GLU A 8 -15.31 11.64 -5.97
N LEU A 9 -14.30 11.73 -6.83
CA LEU A 9 -14.07 10.74 -7.89
C LEU A 9 -13.84 9.33 -7.31
N GLN A 10 -13.00 9.19 -6.29
CA GLN A 10 -12.79 7.93 -5.58
C GLN A 10 -14.09 7.39 -4.98
N TYR A 11 -14.90 8.28 -4.37
CA TYR A 11 -16.20 7.90 -3.82
C TYR A 11 -17.16 7.40 -4.91
N TYR A 12 -17.26 8.12 -6.04
CA TYR A 12 -18.09 7.71 -7.17
C TYR A 12 -17.59 6.41 -7.81
N ASN A 13 -16.29 6.27 -8.01
CA ASN A 13 -15.67 5.06 -8.55
C ASN A 13 -15.95 3.85 -7.67
N ASN A 14 -15.80 3.98 -6.35
CA ASN A 14 -16.14 2.90 -5.44
C ASN A 14 -17.62 2.49 -5.54
N LYS A 15 -18.52 3.45 -5.82
CA LYS A 15 -19.94 3.16 -6.07
C LYS A 15 -20.22 2.53 -7.43
N LEU A 16 -19.47 2.90 -8.47
CA LEU A 16 -19.56 2.25 -9.78
C LEU A 16 -19.05 0.81 -9.72
N ASP A 17 -17.94 0.59 -9.02
CA ASP A 17 -17.34 -0.74 -8.91
C ASP A 17 -18.27 -1.75 -8.20
N GLU A 18 -19.13 -1.28 -7.29
CA GLU A 18 -20.19 -2.09 -6.66
C GLU A 18 -21.23 -2.62 -7.68
N MET A 19 -21.31 -2.03 -8.89
CA MET A 19 -22.23 -2.42 -9.96
C MET A 19 -21.63 -3.40 -10.98
N ILE A 20 -20.33 -3.73 -10.84
CA ILE A 20 -19.66 -4.71 -11.71
C ILE A 20 -20.11 -6.12 -11.30
N SER A 21 -20.46 -6.95 -12.28
CA SER A 21 -20.93 -8.32 -12.02
C SER A 21 -19.78 -9.23 -11.59
N GLU A 22 -20.10 -10.32 -10.87
CA GLU A 22 -19.09 -11.32 -10.47
C GLU A 22 -18.33 -11.91 -11.68
N GLU A 23 -19.00 -12.01 -12.83
CA GLU A 23 -18.42 -12.48 -14.10
C GLU A 23 -17.28 -11.56 -14.58
N ASN A 24 -17.47 -10.24 -14.51
CA ASN A 24 -16.47 -9.28 -14.97
C ASN A 24 -15.50 -8.83 -13.88
N GLN A 25 -15.76 -9.16 -12.61
CA GLN A 25 -14.97 -8.71 -11.47
C GLN A 25 -13.49 -9.12 -11.59
N ALA A 26 -13.22 -10.31 -12.11
CA ALA A 26 -11.85 -10.81 -12.29
C ALA A 26 -11.07 -9.94 -13.29
N VAL A 27 -11.64 -9.73 -14.47
CA VAL A 27 -11.06 -8.89 -15.53
C VAL A 27 -10.87 -7.45 -15.06
N PHE A 28 -11.90 -6.88 -14.42
CA PHE A 28 -11.83 -5.54 -13.86
C PHE A 28 -10.67 -5.39 -12.87
N THR A 29 -10.54 -6.33 -11.93
CA THR A 29 -9.47 -6.31 -10.92
C THR A 29 -8.09 -6.36 -11.57
N ASP A 30 -7.95 -7.17 -12.62
CA ASP A 30 -6.68 -7.38 -13.31
C ASP A 30 -6.25 -6.11 -14.08
N ILE A 31 -7.19 -5.48 -14.77
CA ILE A 31 -7.00 -4.18 -15.41
C ILE A 31 -6.59 -3.10 -14.41
N VAL A 32 -7.32 -2.97 -13.29
CA VAL A 32 -7.02 -1.96 -12.26
C VAL A 32 -5.66 -2.22 -11.60
N CYS A 33 -5.25 -3.47 -11.37
CA CYS A 33 -3.90 -3.79 -10.86
C CYS A 33 -2.82 -3.32 -11.84
N TYR A 34 -2.98 -3.63 -13.13
CA TYR A 34 -1.99 -3.26 -14.13
C TYR A 34 -1.83 -1.73 -14.23
N ILE A 35 -2.94 -0.98 -14.22
CA ILE A 35 -2.93 0.49 -14.25
C ILE A 35 -2.37 1.09 -12.95
N LYS A 36 -2.51 0.41 -11.81
CA LYS A 36 -1.99 0.87 -10.51
C LYS A 36 -0.49 1.14 -10.54
N ILE A 37 0.28 0.33 -11.24
CA ILE A 37 1.74 0.44 -11.32
C ILE A 37 2.23 1.38 -12.45
N ALA A 38 1.30 1.91 -13.26
CA ALA A 38 1.59 2.82 -14.35
C ALA A 38 2.07 4.19 -13.84
N ASP A 39 2.93 4.84 -14.63
CA ASP A 39 3.55 6.13 -14.32
C ASP A 39 2.61 7.32 -14.60
N ILE A 40 1.38 7.27 -14.09
CA ILE A 40 0.32 8.27 -14.30
C ILE A 40 -0.17 8.86 -12.98
N SER A 41 -0.50 10.16 -12.93
CA SER A 41 -0.95 10.82 -11.69
C SER A 41 -2.11 10.07 -11.01
N GLU A 42 -2.22 10.15 -9.69
CA GLU A 42 -3.32 9.49 -8.95
C GLU A 42 -4.70 9.91 -9.49
N TYR A 43 -4.86 11.20 -9.81
CA TYR A 43 -6.09 11.70 -10.42
C TYR A 43 -6.38 11.03 -11.76
N ASN A 44 -5.39 10.93 -12.66
CA ASN A 44 -5.60 10.27 -13.94
C ASN A 44 -5.87 8.78 -13.78
N ARG A 45 -5.25 8.13 -12.79
CA ARG A 45 -5.53 6.73 -12.46
C ARG A 45 -7.00 6.52 -12.09
N GLU A 46 -7.56 7.40 -11.26
CA GLU A 46 -8.98 7.33 -10.89
C GLU A 46 -9.91 7.70 -12.05
N VAL A 47 -9.52 8.63 -12.92
CA VAL A 47 -10.30 8.91 -14.15
C VAL A 47 -10.35 7.66 -15.03
N VAL A 48 -9.20 7.03 -15.28
CA VAL A 48 -9.13 5.81 -16.08
C VAL A 48 -9.92 4.67 -15.43
N ARG A 49 -9.82 4.49 -14.11
CA ARG A 49 -10.61 3.48 -13.39
C ARG A 49 -12.10 3.69 -13.64
N ARG A 50 -12.58 4.93 -13.53
CA ARG A 50 -13.98 5.27 -13.82
C ARG A 50 -14.38 4.90 -15.24
N ASP A 51 -13.59 5.33 -16.22
CA ASP A 51 -13.90 5.12 -17.63
C ASP A 51 -13.95 3.61 -17.96
N ILE A 52 -13.11 2.80 -17.31
CA ILE A 52 -13.12 1.34 -17.40
C ILE A 52 -14.34 0.73 -16.71
N SER A 53 -14.68 1.19 -15.50
CA SER A 53 -15.89 0.72 -14.80
C SER A 53 -17.15 1.02 -15.62
N GLU A 54 -17.27 2.22 -16.18
CA GLU A 54 -18.38 2.62 -17.05
C GLU A 54 -18.44 1.75 -18.31
N MET A 55 -17.32 1.52 -18.99
CA MET A 55 -17.25 0.65 -20.17
C MET A 55 -17.70 -0.79 -19.86
N ILE A 56 -17.27 -1.34 -18.73
CA ILE A 56 -17.67 -2.69 -18.29
C ILE A 56 -19.16 -2.74 -17.97
N ILE A 57 -19.68 -1.77 -17.23
CA ILE A 57 -21.11 -1.70 -16.86
C ILE A 57 -21.97 -1.55 -18.12
N ASP A 58 -21.55 -0.76 -19.09
CA ASP A 58 -22.26 -0.59 -20.35
C ASP A 58 -22.28 -1.88 -21.19
N ALA A 59 -21.17 -2.62 -21.23
CA ALA A 59 -21.12 -3.94 -21.86
C ALA A 59 -22.06 -4.94 -21.17
N GLN A 60 -22.02 -4.99 -19.83
CA GLN A 60 -22.93 -5.80 -19.01
C GLN A 60 -24.39 -5.52 -19.32
N ASN A 61 -24.77 -4.23 -19.41
CA ASN A 61 -26.15 -3.82 -19.67
C ASN A 61 -26.63 -4.22 -21.07
N ARG A 62 -25.72 -4.34 -22.03
CA ARG A 62 -26.01 -4.86 -23.38
C ARG A 62 -25.98 -6.38 -23.46
N GLY A 63 -25.54 -7.07 -22.40
CA GLY A 63 -25.33 -8.53 -22.40
C GLY A 63 -24.14 -8.95 -23.27
N GLU A 64 -23.18 -8.05 -23.49
CA GLU A 64 -21.96 -8.30 -24.25
C GLU A 64 -20.85 -8.81 -23.32
N ASN A 65 -19.99 -9.69 -23.83
CA ASN A 65 -18.77 -10.07 -23.12
C ASN A 65 -17.75 -8.92 -23.23
N ILE A 66 -17.10 -8.59 -22.13
CA ILE A 66 -16.03 -7.58 -22.11
C ILE A 66 -14.85 -7.94 -23.02
N ASP A 67 -14.58 -9.23 -23.25
CA ASP A 67 -13.62 -9.72 -24.24
C ASP A 67 -13.95 -9.20 -25.65
N ASP A 68 -15.24 -9.18 -26.01
CA ASP A 68 -15.71 -8.73 -27.34
C ASP A 68 -15.61 -7.21 -27.49
N VAL A 69 -15.70 -6.47 -26.38
CA VAL A 69 -15.59 -5.01 -26.35
C VAL A 69 -14.14 -4.55 -26.42
N ILE A 70 -13.23 -5.22 -25.69
CA ILE A 70 -11.82 -4.86 -25.61
C ILE A 70 -10.99 -5.50 -26.74
N GLY A 71 -11.43 -6.64 -27.28
CA GLY A 71 -10.72 -7.36 -28.35
C GLY A 71 -9.73 -8.41 -27.84
N GLY A 72 -9.90 -8.90 -26.60
CA GLY A 72 -9.16 -10.05 -26.05
C GLY A 72 -7.72 -9.79 -25.54
N ASP A 73 -7.03 -8.72 -25.97
CA ASP A 73 -5.72 -8.34 -25.41
C ASP A 73 -5.86 -7.19 -24.39
N TYR A 74 -6.12 -7.56 -23.14
CA TYR A 74 -6.22 -6.62 -22.03
C TYR A 74 -4.92 -5.86 -21.75
N LYS A 75 -3.77 -6.46 -22.04
CA LYS A 75 -2.48 -5.83 -21.78
C LYS A 75 -2.23 -4.72 -22.80
N GLU A 76 -2.42 -5.01 -24.08
CA GLU A 76 -2.32 -4.02 -25.16
C GLU A 76 -3.32 -2.88 -24.96
N PHE A 77 -4.56 -3.22 -24.56
CA PHE A 77 -5.55 -2.22 -24.18
C PHE A 77 -5.04 -1.30 -23.05
N CYS A 78 -4.56 -1.86 -21.94
CA CYS A 78 -4.04 -1.06 -20.84
C CYS A 78 -2.83 -0.23 -21.24
N ASP A 79 -1.90 -0.80 -22.00
CA ASP A 79 -0.70 -0.11 -22.51
C ASP A 79 -1.11 1.09 -23.37
N SER A 80 -2.10 0.94 -24.26
CA SER A 80 -2.62 2.03 -25.10
C SER A 80 -3.21 3.19 -24.28
N ILE A 81 -3.96 2.87 -23.22
CA ILE A 81 -4.51 3.88 -22.30
C ILE A 81 -3.38 4.61 -21.58
N ILE A 82 -2.41 3.87 -21.05
CA ILE A 82 -1.28 4.43 -20.30
C ILE A 82 -0.44 5.35 -21.19
N GLU A 83 -0.22 4.99 -22.44
CA GLU A 83 0.52 5.81 -23.42
C GLU A 83 -0.21 7.09 -23.80
N SER A 84 -1.54 7.09 -23.78
CA SER A 84 -2.36 8.28 -24.09
C SER A 84 -2.36 9.33 -22.97
N LEU A 85 -1.89 8.97 -21.77
CA LEU A 85 -1.98 9.82 -20.58
C LEU A 85 -0.67 10.56 -20.28
N PRO A 86 -0.76 11.76 -19.68
CA PRO A 86 0.44 12.46 -19.26
C PRO A 86 1.13 11.69 -18.13
N LYS A 87 2.43 11.47 -18.31
CA LYS A 87 3.28 10.87 -17.29
C LYS A 87 3.34 11.75 -16.04
N ARG A 88 3.58 11.12 -14.90
CA ARG A 88 3.79 11.82 -13.63
C ARG A 88 4.91 12.85 -13.73
N THR A 89 4.68 13.98 -13.09
CA THR A 89 5.71 14.99 -12.91
C THR A 89 6.74 14.52 -11.88
N ALA A 90 7.97 15.03 -11.97
CA ALA A 90 9.01 14.73 -10.99
C ALA A 90 8.59 15.09 -9.56
N LYS A 91 7.79 16.15 -9.40
CA LYS A 91 7.24 16.57 -8.11
C LYS A 91 6.29 15.52 -7.53
N GLU A 92 5.34 15.02 -8.32
CA GLU A 92 4.41 13.97 -7.87
C GLU A 92 5.17 12.70 -7.47
N ARG A 93 6.17 12.30 -8.26
CA ARG A 93 7.01 11.14 -7.94
C ARG A 93 7.74 11.30 -6.61
N ILE A 94 8.30 12.47 -6.34
CA ILE A 94 9.01 12.75 -5.08
C ILE A 94 8.03 12.76 -3.92
N ILE A 95 6.88 13.44 -4.05
CA ILE A 95 5.85 13.51 -3.00
C ILE A 95 5.37 12.10 -2.63
N GLU A 96 5.03 11.27 -3.60
CA GLU A 96 4.59 9.90 -3.35
C GLU A 96 5.67 9.03 -2.71
N PHE A 97 6.93 9.17 -3.15
CA PHE A 97 8.04 8.46 -2.52
C PHE A 97 8.20 8.85 -1.04
N PHE A 98 8.19 10.14 -0.73
CA PHE A 98 8.26 10.62 0.65
C PHE A 98 7.04 10.19 1.46
N ASP A 99 5.85 10.20 0.86
CA ASP A 99 4.62 9.77 1.50
C ASP A 99 4.69 8.29 1.91
N ILE A 100 5.09 7.41 1.00
CA ILE A 100 5.29 5.98 1.26
C ILE A 100 6.31 5.77 2.38
N VAL A 101 7.43 6.49 2.36
CA VAL A 101 8.47 6.39 3.39
C VAL A 101 7.97 6.87 4.74
N CYS A 102 7.26 8.01 4.80
CA CYS A 102 6.69 8.55 6.03
C CYS A 102 5.64 7.61 6.64
N LEU A 103 4.73 7.08 5.82
CA LEU A 103 3.72 6.13 6.24
C LEU A 103 4.35 4.83 6.75
N SER A 104 5.33 4.28 6.00
CA SER A 104 6.01 3.04 6.36
C SER A 104 6.76 3.18 7.69
N LEU A 105 7.52 4.27 7.86
CA LEU A 105 8.22 4.57 9.11
C LEU A 105 7.23 4.73 10.28
N SER A 106 6.15 5.48 10.08
CA SER A 106 5.13 5.67 11.11
C SER A 106 4.53 4.34 11.56
N MET A 107 4.12 3.49 10.62
CA MET A 107 3.52 2.19 10.92
C MET A 107 4.51 1.25 11.61
N LEU A 108 5.75 1.17 11.13
CA LEU A 108 6.77 0.32 11.74
C LEU A 108 7.17 0.81 13.13
N SER A 109 7.26 2.13 13.35
CA SER A 109 7.49 2.71 14.69
C SER A 109 6.38 2.33 15.67
N LEU A 110 5.11 2.40 15.25
CA LEU A 110 3.98 1.98 16.09
C LEU A 110 4.06 0.48 16.41
N ILE A 111 4.31 -0.37 15.40
CA ILE A 111 4.49 -1.81 15.61
C ILE A 111 5.64 -2.08 16.58
N ASN A 112 6.76 -1.39 16.42
CA ASN A 112 7.93 -1.53 17.28
C ASN A 112 7.62 -1.13 18.73
N ILE A 113 6.90 -0.01 18.96
CA ILE A 113 6.41 0.37 20.30
C ILE A 113 5.55 -0.74 20.90
N PHE A 114 4.60 -1.32 20.15
CA PHE A 114 3.72 -2.36 20.68
C PHE A 114 4.42 -3.69 20.95
N LEU A 115 5.41 -4.06 20.13
CA LEU A 115 6.10 -5.36 20.22
C LEU A 115 7.40 -5.32 21.04
N SER A 116 7.90 -4.14 21.41
CA SER A 116 9.18 -4.06 22.11
C SER A 116 9.09 -4.69 23.51
N PRO A 117 10.14 -5.41 23.95
CA PRO A 117 10.20 -5.93 25.32
C PRO A 117 10.17 -4.81 26.37
N ASP A 118 10.70 -3.63 26.04
CA ASP A 118 10.84 -2.52 26.98
C ASP A 118 9.48 -1.89 27.30
N THR A 119 8.59 -1.74 26.32
CA THR A 119 7.20 -1.31 26.59
C THR A 119 6.44 -2.30 27.47
N TRP A 120 6.67 -3.60 27.30
CA TRP A 120 6.05 -4.61 28.15
C TRP A 120 6.60 -4.59 29.58
N LYS A 121 7.92 -4.39 29.74
CA LYS A 121 8.55 -4.19 31.06
C LYS A 121 8.02 -2.93 31.75
N MET A 122 7.92 -1.82 31.02
CA MET A 122 7.36 -0.57 31.55
C MET A 122 5.91 -0.74 32.02
N ALA A 123 5.07 -1.42 31.23
CA ALA A 123 3.71 -1.74 31.63
C ALA A 123 3.67 -2.61 32.89
N ALA A 124 4.55 -3.62 32.98
CA ALA A 124 4.68 -4.46 34.16
C ALA A 124 5.17 -3.70 35.40
N ASP A 125 6.12 -2.77 35.24
CA ASP A 125 6.68 -1.96 36.32
C ASP A 125 5.67 -0.92 36.84
N PHE A 126 4.85 -0.36 35.94
CA PHE A 126 3.72 0.50 36.29
C PHE A 126 2.68 -0.26 37.15
N ILE A 127 2.35 -1.50 36.77
CA ILE A 127 1.46 -2.38 37.56
C ILE A 127 2.08 -2.71 38.92
N LYS A 128 3.41 -2.87 39.00
CA LYS A 128 4.15 -3.15 40.24
C LYS A 128 4.43 -1.91 41.10
N GLY A 129 4.06 -0.71 40.64
CA GLY A 129 4.29 0.55 41.37
C GLY A 129 5.76 1.00 41.42
N VAL A 130 6.61 0.44 40.56
CA VAL A 130 8.01 0.86 40.37
C VAL A 130 8.03 2.01 39.37
N LYS A 131 8.91 3.01 39.56
CA LYS A 131 9.08 4.07 38.56
C LYS A 131 9.61 3.43 37.27
N PRO A 132 8.83 3.45 36.17
CA PRO A 132 9.27 2.84 34.93
C PRO A 132 10.40 3.66 34.33
N ASP A 133 11.42 2.96 33.82
CA ASP A 133 12.40 3.62 32.95
C ASP A 133 11.70 3.95 31.62
N LEU A 134 11.70 5.23 31.25
CA LEU A 134 10.98 5.73 30.06
C LEU A 134 11.85 5.71 28.80
N THR A 135 13.06 5.16 28.86
CA THR A 135 13.98 5.10 27.73
C THR A 135 13.80 3.82 26.91
N MET A 136 13.78 3.98 25.60
CA MET A 136 13.72 2.91 24.61
C MET A 136 14.97 2.96 23.74
N GLU A 137 15.61 1.81 23.54
CA GLU A 137 16.75 1.68 22.65
C GLU A 137 16.29 1.48 21.21
N ILE A 138 16.64 2.42 20.34
CA ILE A 138 16.40 2.27 18.90
C ILE A 138 17.65 1.64 18.28
N SER A 139 17.48 0.45 17.71
CA SER A 139 18.54 -0.28 17.02
C SER A 139 18.69 0.15 15.55
N TYR A 140 19.90 0.00 14.99
CA TYR A 140 20.13 0.09 13.53
C TYR A 140 19.24 -0.89 12.73
N GLY A 141 18.85 -2.01 13.35
CA GLY A 141 17.96 -3.00 12.76
C GLY A 141 16.61 -2.42 12.33
N PHE A 142 16.11 -1.41 13.03
CA PHE A 142 14.84 -0.76 12.73
C PHE A 142 14.88 -0.06 11.36
N PHE A 143 15.92 0.72 11.10
CA PHE A 143 16.05 1.43 9.83
C PHE A 143 16.33 0.48 8.67
N VAL A 144 17.16 -0.54 8.90
CA VAL A 144 17.47 -1.57 7.90
C VAL A 144 16.24 -2.39 7.54
N SER A 145 15.49 -2.85 8.55
CA SER A 145 14.26 -3.62 8.33
C SER A 145 13.19 -2.78 7.61
N THR A 146 13.02 -1.51 7.99
CA THR A 146 12.11 -0.59 7.29
C THR A 146 12.48 -0.47 5.81
N ALA A 147 13.75 -0.21 5.50
CA ALA A 147 14.19 -0.07 4.11
C ALA A 147 13.96 -1.36 3.30
N VAL A 148 14.30 -2.52 3.86
CA VAL A 148 14.08 -3.82 3.21
C VAL A 148 12.59 -4.07 2.97
N ILE A 149 11.73 -3.77 3.96
CA ILE A 149 10.27 -3.94 3.83
C ILE A 149 9.72 -3.10 2.69
N VAL A 150 10.09 -1.82 2.60
CA VAL A 150 9.61 -0.93 1.54
C VAL A 150 10.04 -1.45 0.16
N ILE A 151 11.30 -1.88 0.03
CA ILE A 151 11.82 -2.43 -1.24
C ILE A 151 11.09 -3.72 -1.62
N VAL A 152 10.95 -4.66 -0.68
CA VAL A 152 10.28 -5.94 -0.93
C VAL A 152 8.80 -5.73 -1.26
N ALA A 153 8.10 -4.86 -0.52
CA ALA A 153 6.70 -4.53 -0.80
C ALA A 153 6.54 -3.92 -2.20
N TYR A 154 7.42 -2.98 -2.57
CA TYR A 154 7.42 -2.40 -3.92
C TYR A 154 7.65 -3.47 -5.00
N MET A 155 8.63 -4.36 -4.81
CA MET A 155 8.92 -5.46 -5.74
C MET A 155 7.74 -6.42 -5.88
N ILE A 156 7.10 -6.80 -4.78
CA ILE A 156 5.96 -7.73 -4.78
C ILE A 156 4.78 -7.11 -5.52
N ILE A 157 4.40 -5.87 -5.20
CA ILE A 157 3.29 -5.18 -5.88
C ILE A 157 3.57 -5.07 -7.38
N ARG A 158 4.80 -4.70 -7.77
CA ARG A 158 5.18 -4.63 -9.18
C ARG A 158 5.15 -6.00 -9.85
N TYR A 159 5.69 -7.04 -9.22
CA TYR A 159 5.67 -8.38 -9.77
C TYR A 159 4.24 -8.89 -10.00
N ILE A 160 3.36 -8.74 -9.01
CA ILE A 160 1.96 -9.19 -9.11
C ILE A 160 1.25 -8.44 -10.23
N CYS A 161 1.28 -7.10 -10.24
CA CYS A 161 0.52 -6.36 -11.23
C CYS A 161 1.11 -6.45 -12.64
N MET A 162 2.42 -6.68 -12.83
CA MET A 162 2.98 -6.91 -14.17
C MET A 162 2.60 -8.27 -14.75
N ASN A 163 2.42 -9.29 -13.90
CA ASN A 163 2.12 -10.65 -14.36
C ASN A 163 0.62 -10.98 -14.35
N VAL A 164 -0.23 -10.00 -14.07
CA VAL A 164 -1.67 -10.20 -13.86
C VAL A 164 -2.39 -10.77 -15.10
N PHE A 165 -1.92 -10.44 -16.30
CA PHE A 165 -2.45 -10.97 -17.57
C PHE A 165 -1.75 -12.25 -18.06
N VAL A 166 -0.63 -12.63 -17.45
CA VAL A 166 0.17 -13.79 -17.85
C VAL A 166 -0.20 -15.03 -17.04
N GLU A 167 -0.47 -14.86 -15.74
CA GLU A 167 -0.82 -15.97 -14.86
C GLU A 167 -2.32 -16.32 -14.97
N LYS A 168 -2.62 -17.48 -15.57
CA LYS A 168 -3.96 -18.08 -15.42
C LYS A 168 -4.17 -18.46 -13.96
N LYS A 169 -5.09 -17.78 -13.27
CA LYS A 169 -5.46 -18.10 -11.88
C LYS A 169 -6.04 -19.51 -11.83
N GLU A 170 -5.32 -20.45 -11.23
CA GLU A 170 -5.84 -21.79 -10.98
C GLU A 170 -6.90 -21.77 -9.87
N PRO A 171 -8.12 -22.27 -10.13
CA PRO A 171 -9.17 -22.32 -9.12
C PRO A 171 -8.81 -23.39 -8.06
N GLY A 172 -8.57 -22.96 -6.82
CA GLY A 172 -8.33 -23.85 -5.68
C GLY A 172 -7.06 -23.60 -4.86
N LYS A 173 -6.18 -22.68 -5.29
CA LYS A 173 -5.07 -22.22 -4.45
C LYS A 173 -5.57 -21.17 -3.45
N MET A 174 -5.03 -21.27 -2.23
CA MET A 174 -5.20 -20.36 -1.09
C MET A 174 -5.47 -18.91 -1.58
N THR A 175 -6.61 -18.34 -1.17
CA THR A 175 -7.09 -17.04 -1.65
C THR A 175 -5.97 -15.99 -1.59
N SER A 176 -5.87 -15.14 -2.60
CA SER A 176 -4.84 -14.08 -2.70
C SER A 176 -4.70 -13.23 -1.42
N ALA A 177 -5.81 -13.07 -0.68
CA ALA A 177 -5.85 -12.45 0.63
C ALA A 177 -5.00 -13.18 1.68
N LEU A 178 -5.09 -14.50 1.78
CA LEU A 178 -4.30 -15.30 2.72
C LEU A 178 -2.80 -15.23 2.39
N TYR A 179 -2.43 -15.29 1.10
CA TYR A 179 -1.03 -15.15 0.69
C TYR A 179 -0.45 -13.79 1.11
N GLY A 180 -1.20 -12.70 0.92
CA GLY A 180 -0.81 -11.37 1.38
C GLY A 180 -0.60 -11.31 2.89
N VAL A 181 -1.46 -11.96 3.68
CA VAL A 181 -1.30 -12.05 5.14
C VAL A 181 -0.02 -12.80 5.52
N PHE A 182 0.26 -13.94 4.88
CA PHE A 182 1.50 -14.70 5.14
C PHE A 182 2.76 -13.89 4.81
N VAL A 183 2.77 -13.18 3.68
CA VAL A 183 3.87 -12.28 3.30
C VAL A 183 4.03 -11.17 4.35
N GLY A 184 2.94 -10.54 4.77
CA GLY A 184 2.96 -9.50 5.79
C GLY A 184 3.53 -10.00 7.12
N LEU A 185 3.09 -11.16 7.59
CA LEU A 185 3.60 -11.78 8.82
C LEU A 185 5.09 -12.13 8.69
N ALA A 186 5.54 -12.66 7.54
CA ALA A 186 6.94 -12.96 7.31
C ALA A 186 7.83 -11.71 7.38
N LEU A 187 7.37 -10.57 6.86
CA LEU A 187 8.08 -9.29 6.93
C LEU A 187 8.18 -8.75 8.37
N VAL A 188 7.11 -8.90 9.17
CA VAL A 188 7.14 -8.53 10.60
C VAL A 188 8.12 -9.40 11.36
N LEU A 189 8.09 -10.73 11.15
CA LEU A 189 9.05 -11.65 11.78
C LEU A 189 10.50 -11.35 11.38
N PHE A 190 10.73 -11.03 10.09
CA PHE A 190 12.03 -10.61 9.61
C PHE A 190 12.55 -9.37 10.36
N SER A 191 11.69 -8.38 10.61
CA SER A 191 12.07 -7.16 11.35
C SER A 191 12.54 -7.48 12.76
N ILE A 192 11.83 -8.37 13.46
CA ILE A 192 12.18 -8.81 14.83
C ILE A 192 13.54 -9.53 14.83
N ILE A 193 13.78 -10.40 13.84
CA ILE A 193 15.04 -11.14 13.72
C ILE A 193 16.20 -10.18 13.45
N VAL A 194 16.03 -9.23 12.54
CA VAL A 194 17.05 -8.23 12.20
C VAL A 194 17.39 -7.36 13.41
N ASP A 195 16.39 -6.91 14.17
CA ASP A 195 16.59 -6.17 15.42
C ASP A 195 17.35 -7.00 16.47
N HIS A 196 17.09 -8.31 16.52
CA HIS A 196 17.80 -9.21 17.43
C HIS A 196 19.24 -9.53 17.01
N ILE A 197 19.55 -9.46 15.71
CA ILE A 197 20.91 -9.71 15.18
C ILE A 197 21.74 -8.42 15.27
N LEU A 198 21.17 -7.29 14.87
CA LEU A 198 21.82 -5.98 14.89
C LEU A 198 21.63 -5.29 16.25
N LYS A 199 22.05 -5.90 17.35
CA LYS A 199 21.92 -5.37 18.73
C LYS A 199 22.76 -4.11 19.06
N GLY A 200 23.07 -3.28 18.06
CA GLY A 200 23.71 -1.98 18.27
C GLY A 200 22.66 -0.90 18.51
N ALA A 201 22.48 -0.48 19.77
CA ALA A 201 21.68 0.70 20.08
C ALA A 201 22.33 1.93 19.45
N VAL A 202 21.59 2.66 18.62
CA VAL A 202 22.05 3.93 18.03
C VAL A 202 21.86 5.05 19.04
N PHE A 203 20.66 5.10 19.64
CA PHE A 203 20.26 6.14 20.58
C PHE A 203 19.21 5.60 21.57
N THR A 204 19.31 6.02 22.82
CA THR A 204 18.22 5.88 23.81
C THR A 204 17.32 7.10 23.71
N VAL A 205 16.04 6.87 23.45
CA VAL A 205 15.05 7.95 23.28
C VAL A 205 13.89 7.72 24.24
N ASN A 206 13.31 8.80 24.76
CA ASN A 206 12.10 8.69 25.57
C ASN A 206 10.95 8.13 24.71
N ILE A 207 10.23 7.14 25.21
CA ILE A 207 9.11 6.52 24.48
C ILE A 207 8.08 7.53 23.98
N PHE A 208 7.76 8.57 24.77
CA PHE A 208 6.79 9.59 24.38
C PHE A 208 7.31 10.45 23.24
N LEU A 209 8.61 10.71 23.18
CA LEU A 209 9.23 11.41 22.06
C LEU A 209 9.22 10.54 20.80
N PHE A 210 9.49 9.24 20.93
CA PHE A 210 9.42 8.32 19.79
C PHE A 210 7.99 8.15 19.27
N ALA A 211 7.00 8.03 20.17
CA ALA A 211 5.59 8.01 19.81
C ALA A 211 5.13 9.33 19.17
N ALA A 212 5.57 10.48 19.70
CA ALA A 212 5.30 11.79 19.11
C ALA A 212 5.93 11.93 17.72
N PHE A 213 7.13 11.38 17.51
CA PHE A 213 7.77 11.33 16.19
C PHE A 213 6.97 10.47 15.21
N ALA A 214 6.52 9.28 15.60
CA ALA A 214 5.67 8.43 14.78
C ALA A 214 4.35 9.15 14.42
N ALA A 215 3.71 9.79 15.39
CA ALA A 215 2.50 10.58 15.16
C ALA A 215 2.76 11.78 14.22
N ALA A 216 3.91 12.46 14.35
CA ALA A 216 4.29 13.55 13.46
C ALA A 216 4.49 13.06 12.03
N LEU A 217 5.14 11.91 11.82
CA LEU A 217 5.29 11.29 10.50
C LEU A 217 3.93 10.92 9.89
N TYR A 218 3.00 10.39 10.70
CA TYR A 218 1.64 10.13 10.25
C TYR A 218 0.90 11.41 9.84
N VAL A 219 1.07 12.50 10.59
CA VAL A 219 0.53 13.81 10.22
C VAL A 219 1.15 14.33 8.94
N VAL A 220 2.46 14.13 8.73
CA VAL A 220 3.14 14.48 7.47
C VAL A 220 2.57 13.68 6.31
N HIS A 221 2.36 12.37 6.45
CA HIS A 221 1.66 11.55 5.46
C HIS A 221 0.27 12.12 5.16
N ILE A 222 -0.53 12.40 6.19
CA ILE A 222 -1.84 13.05 6.02
C ILE A 222 -1.71 14.39 5.30
N VAL A 223 -0.63 15.15 5.46
CA VAL A 223 -0.42 16.42 4.74
C VAL A 223 0.04 16.19 3.31
N LEU A 224 0.92 15.23 3.06
CA LEU A 224 1.41 14.87 1.73
C LEU A 224 0.28 14.31 0.86
N GLU A 225 -0.60 13.47 1.41
CA GLU A 225 -1.86 13.05 0.77
C GLU A 225 -2.79 14.21 0.41
N ARG A 226 -2.56 15.42 0.97
CA ARG A 226 -3.41 16.60 0.74
C ARG A 226 -2.82 17.59 -0.25
N ILE A 227 -1.56 17.46 -0.65
CA ILE A 227 -0.82 18.38 -1.53
C ILE A 227 -0.93 17.92 -2.98
#